data_AF-A0A6A2ZCP4-F1
#
_entry.id   AF-A0A6A2ZCP4-F1
#
_cell.length_a   1.000
_cell.length_b   1.000
_cell.length_c   1.000
_cell.angle_alpha   90.00
_cell.angle_beta   90.00
_cell.angle_gamma   90.00
#
_symmetry.space_group_name_H-M   'P 1'
#
loop_
_entity.id
_entity.type
_entity.pdbx_description
1 polymer ?
#
loop_
_entity_poly.entity_id
_entity_poly.type
_entity_poly.pdbx_seq_one_letter_code
_entity_poly.pdbx_strand_id
1 'polypeptide(L)'
;MFCSLYLSLILMNREDTLAVSLKKGSAGVKPENLTLPDTSGTWRAMEALYDSGKARAIGVSNFSSKKVEFLLKVARIVPAVNQVELHPVWQQPELHKFCQSKGIHLSVSLQF
;
A
#
# COMPACT_ATOMS: atom_id res chain seq x y z
N MET A 1 3.16 10.29 1.13
CA MET A 1 4.30 10.88 0.37
C MET A 1 4.84 9.77 -0.51
N PHE A 2 4.62 9.83 -1.83
CA PHE A 2 4.93 8.73 -2.76
C PHE A 2 6.42 8.39 -2.69
N CYS A 3 6.75 7.25 -2.09
CA CYS A 3 8.12 6.77 -1.95
C CYS A 3 8.64 6.40 -3.35
N SER A 4 9.46 7.29 -3.91
CA SER A 4 10.10 7.12 -5.21
C SER A 4 11.26 6.14 -5.12
N LEU A 5 10.98 4.84 -5.16
CA LEU A 5 11.99 3.84 -5.51
C LEU A 5 11.44 3.00 -6.68
N TYR A 6 12.09 3.20 -7.82
CA TYR A 6 11.77 2.72 -9.17
C TYR A 6 10.61 3.43 -9.88
N LEU A 7 10.93 4.15 -10.95
CA LEU A 7 10.00 4.70 -11.97
C LEU A 7 9.05 3.65 -12.62
N SER A 8 9.03 2.41 -12.13
CA SER A 8 8.26 1.28 -12.67
C SER A 8 7.30 0.65 -11.66
N LEU A 9 7.39 0.99 -10.37
CA LEU A 9 6.59 0.40 -9.29
C LEU A 9 5.96 1.50 -8.43
N ILE A 10 4.63 1.54 -8.36
CA ILE A 10 3.91 2.45 -7.47
C ILE A 10 3.42 1.67 -6.26
N LEU A 11 3.78 2.11 -5.05
CA LEU A 11 3.36 1.49 -3.80
C LEU A 11 2.33 2.36 -3.07
N MET A 12 1.21 1.77 -2.65
CA MET A 12 0.29 2.40 -1.70
C MET A 12 0.88 2.29 -0.30
N ASN A 13 1.28 3.40 0.32
CA ASN A 13 1.73 3.37 1.71
C ASN A 13 0.53 3.32 2.66
N ARG A 14 0.64 2.57 3.76
CA ARG A 14 -0.32 2.63 4.88
C ARG A 14 -0.60 4.06 5.33
N GLU A 15 0.40 4.94 5.35
CA GLU A 15 0.19 6.34 5.73
C GLU A 15 -0.65 7.13 4.71
N ASP A 16 -0.58 6.77 3.43
CA ASP A 16 -1.42 7.37 2.39
C ASP A 16 -2.88 6.90 2.54
N THR A 17 -3.12 5.73 3.13
CA THR A 17 -4.48 5.34 3.55
C THR A 17 -4.97 6.25 4.69
N LEU A 18 -4.09 6.67 5.60
CA LEU A 18 -4.46 7.63 6.67
C LEU A 18 -4.61 9.08 6.17
N ALA A 19 -4.30 9.36 4.90
CA ALA A 19 -4.40 10.70 4.34
C ALA A 19 -5.88 11.10 4.17
N VAL A 20 -6.34 11.89 5.13
CA VAL A 20 -7.59 12.63 5.14
C VAL A 20 -7.80 13.34 3.81
N SER A 21 -9.00 13.19 3.23
CA SER A 21 -9.47 14.07 2.15
C SER A 21 -9.54 15.51 2.68
N LEU A 22 -8.43 16.26 2.60
CA LEU A 22 -8.41 17.68 2.86
C LEU A 22 -9.20 18.37 1.73
N LYS A 23 -10.45 18.76 2.02
CA LYS A 23 -11.10 19.79 1.21
C LYS A 23 -10.18 21.01 1.21
N LYS A 24 -9.80 21.46 0.01
CA LYS A 24 -8.93 22.61 -0.22
C LYS A 24 -9.49 23.81 0.55
N GLY A 25 -8.83 24.16 1.66
CA GLY A 25 -9.19 25.27 2.55
C GLY A 25 -9.68 24.86 3.94
N SER A 26 -8.79 24.40 4.82
CA SER A 26 -8.87 24.69 6.26
C SER A 26 -7.58 24.27 6.97
N ALA A 27 -7.09 25.16 7.83
CA ALA A 27 -5.94 24.91 8.68
C ALA A 27 -6.32 23.96 9.83
N GLY A 28 -5.53 22.90 10.03
CA GLY A 28 -5.61 22.01 11.18
C GLY A 28 -6.23 20.64 10.91
N VAL A 29 -5.48 19.58 11.21
CA VAL A 29 -5.99 18.21 11.30
C VAL A 29 -6.80 18.11 12.59
N LYS A 30 -8.13 18.16 12.48
CA LYS A 30 -9.03 17.88 13.62
C LYS A 30 -9.36 16.39 13.66
N PRO A 31 -9.42 15.75 14.86
CA PRO A 31 -9.72 14.33 14.99
C PRO A 31 -11.11 13.95 14.43
N GLU A 32 -12.04 14.90 14.35
CA GLU A 32 -13.37 14.74 13.76
C GLU A 32 -13.39 14.60 12.22
N ASN A 33 -12.29 14.92 11.52
CA ASN A 33 -12.17 14.76 10.06
C ASN A 33 -11.47 13.46 9.65
N LEU A 34 -11.15 12.59 10.60
CA LEU A 34 -10.55 11.28 10.34
C LEU A 34 -11.61 10.32 9.77
N THR A 35 -11.76 10.34 8.45
CA THR A 35 -12.57 9.34 7.74
C THR A 35 -11.76 8.06 7.58
N LEU A 36 -12.45 6.91 7.58
CA LEU A 36 -11.82 5.63 7.32
C LEU A 36 -11.14 5.66 5.94
N PRO A 37 -9.92 5.16 5.82
CA PRO A 37 -9.21 5.12 4.55
C PRO A 37 -9.99 4.40 3.44
N ASP A 38 -10.26 5.07 2.31
CA ASP A 38 -10.76 4.39 1.11
C ASP A 38 -9.62 3.67 0.38
N THR A 39 -9.20 2.55 0.97
CA THR A 39 -8.18 1.68 0.39
C THR A 39 -8.62 1.13 -0.97
N SER A 40 -9.93 0.88 -1.14
CA SER A 40 -10.50 0.36 -2.39
C SER A 40 -10.46 1.37 -3.54
N GLY A 41 -10.89 2.61 -3.32
CA GLY A 41 -10.85 3.66 -4.33
C GLY A 41 -9.43 4.01 -4.73
N THR A 42 -8.52 4.05 -3.75
CA THR A 42 -7.09 4.29 -4.02
C THR A 42 -6.50 3.16 -4.88
N TRP A 43 -6.83 1.90 -4.59
CA TRP A 43 -6.34 0.78 -5.40
C TRP A 43 -6.88 0.80 -6.82
N ARG A 44 -8.17 1.15 -7.01
CA ARG A 44 -8.75 1.33 -8.35
C ARG A 44 -8.04 2.40 -9.17
N ALA A 45 -7.63 3.50 -8.53
CA ALA A 45 -6.83 4.52 -9.19
C ALA A 45 -5.44 3.99 -9.60
N MET A 46 -4.82 3.15 -8.77
CA MET A 46 -3.56 2.49 -9.09
C MET A 46 -3.70 1.48 -10.24
N GLU A 47 -4.79 0.73 -10.29
CA GLU A 47 -5.11 -0.17 -11.40
C GLU A 47 -5.25 0.60 -12.71
N ALA A 48 -5.89 1.78 -12.70
CA ALA A 48 -5.96 2.64 -13.89
C ALA A 48 -4.58 3.16 -14.33
N LEU A 49 -3.66 3.45 -13.38
CA LEU A 49 -2.28 3.82 -13.70
C LEU A 49 -1.52 2.65 -14.33
N TYR A 50 -1.76 1.42 -13.87
CA TYR A 50 -1.22 0.21 -14.50
C TYR A 50 -1.77 0.03 -15.92
N ASP A 51 -3.08 0.10 -16.11
CA ASP A 51 -3.72 -0.08 -17.43
C ASP A 51 -3.29 0.98 -18.44
N SER A 52 -3.04 2.21 -17.98
CA SER A 52 -2.53 3.29 -18.84
C SER A 52 -1.04 3.16 -19.20
N GLY A 53 -0.34 2.13 -18.69
CA GLY A 53 1.08 1.91 -18.91
C GLY A 53 2.00 2.87 -18.16
N LYS A 54 1.44 3.76 -17.33
CA LYS A 54 2.21 4.70 -16.50
C LYS A 54 2.93 4.00 -15.34
N ALA A 55 2.40 2.87 -14.89
CA ALA A 55 3.05 1.98 -13.94
C ALA A 55 3.22 0.60 -14.58
N ARG A 56 4.44 0.04 -14.51
CA ARG A 56 4.70 -1.35 -14.97
C ARG A 56 4.28 -2.38 -13.94
N ALA A 57 4.22 -1.98 -12.68
CA ALA A 57 3.75 -2.78 -11.56
C ALA A 57 3.14 -1.86 -10.49
N ILE A 58 2.20 -2.42 -9.73
CA ILE A 58 1.57 -1.75 -8.59
C ILE A 58 1.65 -2.65 -7.36
N GLY A 59 1.83 -2.06 -6.19
CA GLY A 59 1.99 -2.79 -4.94
C GLY A 59 1.55 -1.98 -3.73
N VAL A 60 1.80 -2.53 -2.55
CA VAL A 60 1.46 -1.92 -1.26
C VAL A 60 2.71 -1.82 -0.39
N SER A 61 2.67 -0.95 0.62
CA SER A 61 3.72 -0.79 1.62
C SER A 61 3.10 -0.66 3.00
N ASN A 62 3.68 -1.34 3.98
CA ASN A 62 3.24 -1.41 5.38
C ASN A 62 1.83 -2.03 5.56
N PHE A 63 1.49 -3.04 4.74
CA PHE A 63 0.23 -3.79 4.86
C PHE A 63 0.44 -5.09 5.65
N SER A 64 -0.46 -5.34 6.61
CA SER A 64 -0.56 -6.63 7.30
C SER A 64 -1.34 -7.65 6.45
N SER A 65 -1.18 -8.95 6.75
CA SER A 65 -1.87 -10.03 6.02
C SER A 65 -3.38 -9.82 5.92
N LYS A 66 -4.03 -9.36 7.00
CA LYS A 66 -5.47 -9.05 7.04
C LYS A 66 -5.86 -7.93 6.06
N LYS A 67 -5.02 -6.89 5.94
CA LYS A 67 -5.29 -5.78 5.02
C LYS A 67 -5.08 -6.19 3.57
N VAL A 68 -4.03 -6.97 3.30
CA VAL A 68 -3.82 -7.54 1.96
C VAL A 68 -4.97 -8.46 1.60
N GLU A 69 -5.45 -9.31 2.51
CA GLU A 69 -6.60 -10.17 2.27
C GLU A 69 -7.88 -9.37 1.96
N PHE A 70 -8.13 -8.29 2.69
CA PHE A 70 -9.26 -7.39 2.38
C PHE A 70 -9.11 -6.75 0.99
N LEU A 71 -7.90 -6.28 0.65
CA LEU A 71 -7.60 -5.70 -0.65
C LEU A 71 -7.82 -6.71 -1.79
N LEU A 72 -7.37 -7.96 -1.61
CA LEU A 72 -7.52 -9.03 -2.61
C LEU A 72 -8.98 -9.38 -2.90
N LYS A 73 -9.94 -9.06 -2.02
CA LYS A 73 -11.37 -9.25 -2.30
C LYS A 73 -11.93 -8.26 -3.33
N VAL A 74 -11.28 -7.10 -3.48
CA VAL A 74 -11.74 -6.02 -4.37
C VAL A 74 -10.80 -5.73 -5.52
N ALA A 75 -9.55 -6.21 -5.44
CA ALA A 75 -8.50 -5.98 -6.42
C ALA A 75 -8.69 -6.88 -7.65
N ARG A 76 -8.67 -6.27 -8.84
CA ARG A 76 -8.55 -6.97 -10.11
C ARG A 76 -7.10 -7.37 -10.36
N ILE A 77 -6.16 -6.49 -10.04
CA ILE A 77 -4.72 -6.74 -10.17
C ILE A 77 -4.18 -7.10 -8.78
N VAL A 78 -3.53 -8.26 -8.67
CA VAL A 78 -2.86 -8.67 -7.42
C VAL A 78 -1.66 -7.76 -7.17
N PRO A 79 -1.45 -7.23 -5.95
CA PRO A 79 -0.27 -6.42 -5.64
C PRO A 79 1.01 -7.19 -5.95
N ALA A 80 1.90 -6.62 -6.78
CA ALA A 80 3.15 -7.28 -7.14
C ALA A 80 4.11 -7.37 -5.93
N VAL A 81 4.08 -6.34 -5.07
CA VAL A 81 4.99 -6.20 -3.93
C VAL A 81 4.22 -5.76 -2.69
N ASN A 82 4.59 -6.28 -1.52
CA ASN A 82 4.30 -5.69 -0.22
C ASN A 82 5.64 -5.30 0.45
N GLN A 83 5.93 -4.01 0.50
CA GLN A 83 7.15 -3.50 1.14
C GLN A 83 6.90 -3.29 2.64
N VAL A 84 7.69 -3.91 3.51
CA VAL A 84 7.51 -3.79 4.96
C VAL A 84 8.83 -3.63 5.69
N GLU A 85 8.77 -3.09 6.90
CA GLU A 85 9.88 -3.11 7.85
C GLU A 85 10.21 -4.56 8.22
N LEU A 86 11.45 -4.97 7.98
CA LEU A 86 11.94 -6.29 8.33
C LEU A 86 13.43 -6.20 8.70
N HIS A 87 13.77 -6.71 9.88
CA HIS A 87 15.14 -6.74 10.40
C HIS A 87 15.31 -7.95 11.32
N PRO A 88 16.53 -8.32 11.76
CA PRO A 88 16.76 -9.54 12.54
C PRO A 88 15.89 -9.68 13.81
N VAL A 89 15.50 -8.56 14.41
CA VAL A 89 14.62 -8.50 15.59
C VAL A 89 13.13 -8.51 15.22
N TRP A 90 12.78 -8.16 13.98
CA TRP A 90 11.41 -8.09 13.47
C TRP A 90 11.29 -8.76 12.09
N GLN A 91 11.20 -10.09 12.07
CA GLN A 91 11.32 -10.88 10.84
C GLN A 91 9.97 -11.14 10.12
N GLN A 92 8.84 -10.91 10.78
CA GLN A 92 7.47 -11.10 10.26
C GLN A 92 7.24 -12.41 9.45
N PRO A 93 7.56 -13.61 9.98
CA PRO A 93 7.54 -14.86 9.20
C PRO A 93 6.15 -15.26 8.69
N GLU A 94 5.09 -14.92 9.43
CA GLU A 94 3.71 -15.19 9.01
C GLU A 94 3.29 -14.34 7.81
N LEU A 95 3.69 -13.06 7.80
CA LEU A 95 3.44 -12.16 6.67
C LEU A 95 4.19 -12.65 5.43
N HIS A 96 5.44 -13.09 5.60
CA HIS A 96 6.23 -13.65 4.51
C HIS A 96 5.56 -14.87 3.88
N LYS A 97 5.14 -15.85 4.69
CA LYS A 97 4.41 -17.04 4.22
C LYS A 97 3.10 -16.67 3.53
N PHE A 98 2.36 -15.71 4.10
CA PHE A 98 1.11 -15.23 3.52
C PHE A 98 1.34 -14.60 2.13
N CYS A 99 2.28 -13.67 2.00
CA CYS A 99 2.61 -13.03 0.73
C CYS A 99 3.06 -14.06 -0.32
N GLN A 100 3.91 -15.00 0.08
CA GLN A 100 4.35 -16.10 -0.80
C GLN A 100 3.17 -16.95 -1.31
N SER A 101 2.22 -17.30 -0.44
CA SER A 101 1.02 -18.07 -0.81
C SER A 101 0.08 -17.36 -1.80
N LYS A 102 0.18 -16.04 -1.89
CA LYS A 102 -0.62 -15.19 -2.78
C LYS A 102 0.15 -14.72 -4.02
N GLY A 103 1.39 -15.15 -4.20
CA GLY A 103 2.25 -14.69 -5.30
C GLY A 103 2.71 -13.24 -5.18
N ILE A 104 2.72 -12.68 -3.96
CA ILE A 104 3.13 -11.30 -3.67
C ILE A 104 4.59 -11.32 -3.20
N HIS A 105 5.45 -10.52 -3.82
CA HIS A 105 6.84 -10.40 -3.39
C HIS A 105 6.92 -9.53 -2.12
N LEU A 106 7.50 -10.07 -1.05
CA LEU A 106 7.77 -9.28 0.16
C LEU A 106 9.11 -8.54 -0.03
N SER A 107 9.07 -7.21 -0.05
CA SER A 107 10.27 -6.38 -0.13
C SER A 107 10.60 -5.79 1.23
N VAL A 108 11.88 -5.75 1.58
CA VAL A 108 12.35 -5.24 2.86
C VAL A 108 12.63 -3.75 2.74
N SER A 109 12.05 -2.95 3.63
CA SER A 109 12.44 -1.56 3.85
C SER A 109 13.27 -1.47 5.12
N LEU A 110 14.53 -1.07 4.99
CA LEU A 110 15.38 -0.73 6.13
C LEU A 110 15.13 0.75 6.46
N GLN A 111 14.36 1.02 7.52
CA GLN A 111 14.32 2.35 8.13
C GLN A 111 15.45 2.41 9.16
N PHE A 112 16.55 3.08 8.79
CA PHE A 112 17.59 3.52 9.73
C PHE A 112 17.60 5.04 9.77
#